data_AF-A0A5Q4DX96-F1
#
_entry.id   AF-A0A5Q4DX96-F1
#
_cell.length_a   1.000
_cell.length_b   1.000
_cell.length_c   1.000
_cell.angle_alpha   90.00
_cell.angle_beta   90.00
_cell.angle_gamma   90.00
#
_symmetry.space_group_name_H-M   'P 1'
#
loop_
_entity.id
_entity.type
_entity.pdbx_description
1 polymer ?
#
loop_
_entity_poly.entity_id
_entity_poly.type
_entity_poly.pdbx_seq_one_letter_code
_entity_poly.pdbx_strand_id
1 'polypeptide(L)'
;TFLIWVMVIVGGSGNNWGAVLGAFVIWFLWVQVEPAGRWFMEIVTSGMADGSDLKQHLLSSAAYMRLLTMGVALLLMLRFAPRGLIPER
;
A
#
# COMPACT_ATOMS: atom_id res chain seq x y z
N THR A 1 10.30 9.75 -3.22
CA THR A 1 10.86 10.25 -1.94
C THR A 1 9.91 10.08 -0.76
N PHE A 2 8.60 10.37 -0.91
CA PHE A 2 7.61 10.21 0.18
C PHE A 2 7.53 8.79 0.76
N LEU A 3 7.69 7.74 -0.06
CA LEU A 3 7.75 6.33 0.37
C LEU A 3 8.77 6.07 1.47
N ILE A 4 9.98 6.64 1.33
CA ILE A 4 11.09 6.40 2.28
C ILE A 4 10.75 7.01 3.63
N TRP A 5 10.11 8.18 3.65
CA TRP A 5 9.63 8.78 4.90
C TRP A 5 8.58 7.91 5.58
N VAL A 6 7.62 7.36 4.82
CA VAL A 6 6.64 6.41 5.35
C VAL A 6 7.32 5.19 5.95
N MET A 7 8.32 4.62 5.26
CA MET A 7 9.10 3.48 5.76
C MET A 7 9.75 3.76 7.13
N VAL A 8 10.41 4.90 7.28
CA VAL A 8 11.10 5.29 8.53
C VAL A 8 10.09 5.59 9.64
N ILE A 9 9.02 6.32 9.32
CA ILE A 9 7.96 6.66 10.28
C ILE A 9 7.30 5.38 10.82
N VAL A 10 6.88 4.47 9.93
CA VAL A 10 6.26 3.18 10.30
C VAL A 10 7.19 2.34 11.17
N GLY A 11 8.49 2.32 10.82
CA GLY A 11 9.50 1.59 11.56
C GLY A 11 9.74 2.12 12.98
N GLY A 12 9.60 3.43 13.17
CA GLY A 12 10.04 4.15 14.35
C GLY A 12 11.33 4.90 14.05
N SER A 13 11.31 6.22 14.20
CA SER A 13 12.42 7.09 13.80
C SER A 13 13.63 7.04 14.74
N GLY A 14 13.50 6.56 15.97
CA GLY A 14 14.62 6.52 16.93
C GLY A 14 15.30 5.17 17.10
N ASN A 15 15.09 4.20 16.20
CA ASN A 15 15.92 3.01 16.13
C ASN A 15 16.11 2.49 14.69
N ASN A 16 17.36 2.21 14.30
CA ASN A 16 17.72 1.68 12.99
C ASN A 16 17.03 0.35 12.67
N TRP A 17 16.84 -0.52 13.67
CA TRP A 17 16.13 -1.80 13.49
C TRP A 17 14.65 -1.59 13.15
N GLY A 18 14.02 -0.63 13.81
CA GLY A 18 12.65 -0.21 13.51
C GLY A 18 12.55 0.27 12.06
N ALA A 19 13.42 1.19 11.66
CA ALA A 19 13.45 1.72 10.30
C ALA A 19 13.64 0.63 9.22
N VAL A 20 14.50 -0.37 9.44
CA VAL A 20 14.68 -1.49 8.50
C VAL A 20 13.43 -2.36 8.41
N LEU A 21 12.79 -2.66 9.54
CA LEU A 21 11.55 -3.43 9.57
C LEU A 21 10.40 -2.65 8.88
N GLY A 22 10.28 -1.36 9.16
CA GLY A 22 9.30 -0.48 8.51
C GLY A 22 9.53 -0.38 7.01
N ALA A 23 10.79 -0.30 6.58
CA ALA A 23 11.16 -0.36 5.17
C ALA A 23 10.74 -1.68 4.51
N PHE A 24 10.99 -2.81 5.16
CA PHE A 24 10.60 -4.12 4.65
C PHE A 24 9.08 -4.26 4.51
N VAL A 25 8.31 -3.85 5.53
CA VAL A 25 6.84 -3.93 5.51
C VAL A 25 6.24 -3.06 4.41
N ILE A 26 6.66 -1.80 4.31
CA ILE A 26 6.12 -0.88 3.31
C ILE A 26 6.58 -1.26 1.91
N TRP A 27 7.81 -1.74 1.74
CA TRP A 27 8.27 -2.30 0.47
C TRP A 27 7.41 -3.50 0.05
N PHE A 28 7.15 -4.43 0.96
CA PHE A 28 6.32 -5.59 0.69
C PHE A 28 4.90 -5.18 0.30
N LEU A 29 4.26 -4.29 1.06
CA LEU A 29 2.94 -3.75 0.71
C LEU A 29 2.97 -3.06 -0.65
N TRP A 30 3.98 -2.25 -0.94
CA TRP A 30 4.08 -1.53 -2.20
C TRP A 30 4.21 -2.47 -3.40
N VAL A 31 5.00 -3.55 -3.28
CA VAL A 31 5.13 -4.57 -4.34
C VAL A 31 3.84 -5.36 -4.51
N GLN A 32 3.15 -5.71 -3.43
CA GLN A 32 1.93 -6.53 -3.49
C GLN A 32 0.69 -5.77 -3.94
N VAL A 33 0.66 -4.46 -3.79
CA VAL A 33 -0.49 -3.61 -4.15
C VAL A 33 -0.83 -3.64 -5.62
N GLU A 34 0.16 -3.67 -6.49
CA GLU A 34 -0.07 -3.70 -7.93
C GLU A 34 -0.73 -5.02 -8.41
N PRO A 35 -0.22 -6.21 -8.07
CA PRO A 35 -0.89 -7.46 -8.39
C PRO A 35 -2.22 -7.62 -7.64
N ALA A 36 -2.29 -7.24 -6.36
CA ALA A 36 -3.54 -7.30 -5.59
C ALA A 36 -4.62 -6.37 -6.16
N GLY A 37 -4.25 -5.16 -6.59
CA GLY A 37 -5.14 -4.21 -7.21
C GLY A 37 -5.69 -4.70 -8.56
N ARG A 38 -4.83 -5.28 -9.40
CA ARG A 38 -5.27 -5.91 -10.65
C ARG A 38 -6.20 -7.09 -10.41
N TRP A 39 -5.80 -8.01 -9.52
CA TRP A 39 -6.63 -9.16 -9.15
C TRP A 39 -7.99 -8.74 -8.58
N PHE A 40 -8.02 -7.70 -7.72
CA PHE A 40 -9.28 -7.16 -7.20
C PHE A 40 -10.17 -6.61 -8.32
N MET A 41 -9.61 -5.85 -9.26
CA MET A 41 -10.38 -5.35 -10.41
C MET A 41 -10.85 -6.47 -11.33
N GLU A 42 -10.06 -7.53 -11.53
CA GLU A 42 -10.47 -8.72 -12.28
C GLU A 42 -11.64 -9.44 -11.60
N ILE A 43 -11.63 -9.58 -10.27
CA ILE A 43 -12.76 -10.15 -9.52
C ILE A 43 -14.01 -9.29 -9.65
N VAL A 44 -13.90 -7.97 -9.46
CA VAL A 44 -15.05 -7.07 -9.55
C VAL A 44 -15.62 -7.03 -10.97
N THR A 45 -14.77 -7.17 -11.99
CA THR A 45 -15.18 -7.20 -13.41
C THR A 45 -15.45 -8.61 -13.95
N SER A 46 -15.34 -9.65 -13.12
CA SER A 46 -15.56 -11.05 -13.54
C SER A 46 -16.99 -11.33 -13.99
N GLY A 47 -17.97 -10.56 -13.50
CA GLY A 47 -19.37 -10.62 -13.93
C GLY A 47 -19.72 -9.76 -15.14
N MET A 48 -18.76 -9.02 -15.72
CA MET A 48 -19.00 -8.12 -16.86
C MET A 48 -18.65 -8.79 -18.18
N ALA A 49 -19.47 -8.53 -19.21
CA ALA A 49 -19.26 -9.03 -20.57
C ALA A 49 -17.89 -8.59 -21.11
N ASP A 50 -17.15 -9.54 -21.69
CA ASP A 50 -15.85 -9.30 -22.31
C ASP A 50 -16.01 -8.34 -23.50
N GLY A 51 -15.31 -7.19 -23.46
CA GLY A 51 -15.33 -6.17 -24.50
C GLY A 51 -16.12 -4.90 -24.17
N SER A 52 -16.70 -4.77 -22.97
CA SER A 52 -17.27 -3.50 -22.52
C SER A 52 -16.18 -2.44 -22.27
N ASP A 53 -16.33 -1.25 -22.86
CA ASP A 53 -15.48 -0.07 -22.56
C ASP A 53 -15.41 0.22 -21.06
N LEU A 54 -16.47 -0.12 -20.32
CA LEU A 54 -16.56 0.04 -18.87
C LEU A 54 -15.60 -0.90 -18.13
N LYS A 55 -15.39 -2.12 -18.62
CA LYS A 55 -14.41 -3.07 -18.07
C LYS A 55 -12.99 -2.57 -18.29
N GLN A 56 -12.68 -2.03 -19.47
CA GLN A 56 -11.38 -1.45 -19.75
C GLN A 56 -11.11 -0.19 -18.91
N HIS A 57 -12.10 0.67 -18.72
CA HIS A 57 -11.99 1.85 -17.87
C HIS A 57 -11.80 1.50 -16.38
N LEU A 58 -12.46 0.44 -15.90
CA LEU A 58 -12.25 -0.08 -14.56
C LEU A 58 -10.85 -0.69 -14.40
N LEU A 59 -10.38 -1.47 -15.37
CA LEU A 59 -9.03 -2.02 -15.34
C LEU A 59 -7.94 -0.94 -15.40
N SER A 60 -8.15 0.14 -16.16
CA SER A 60 -7.23 1.28 -16.15
C SER A 60 -7.25 2.03 -14.82
N SER A 61 -8.39 2.03 -14.13
CA SER A 61 -8.51 2.58 -12.76
C SER A 61 -7.72 1.79 -11.71
N ALA A 62 -7.31 0.55 -11.99
CA ALA A 62 -6.42 -0.22 -11.14
C ALA A 62 -5.07 0.49 -10.91
N ALA A 63 -4.62 1.33 -11.85
CA ALA A 63 -3.39 2.11 -11.71
C ALA A 63 -3.42 3.07 -10.50
N TYR A 64 -4.61 3.51 -10.08
CA TYR A 64 -4.77 4.39 -8.91
C TYR A 64 -4.67 3.63 -7.58
N MET A 65 -4.62 2.29 -7.58
CA MET A 65 -4.47 1.49 -6.35
C MET A 65 -3.17 1.80 -5.60
N ARG A 66 -2.11 2.20 -6.31
CA ARG A 66 -0.85 2.65 -5.69
C ARG A 66 -1.05 3.90 -4.83
N LEU A 67 -1.79 4.89 -5.33
CA LEU A 67 -2.09 6.13 -4.59
C LEU A 67 -2.96 5.83 -3.36
N LEU A 68 -4.01 5.04 -3.53
CA LEU A 68 -4.90 4.66 -2.44
C LEU A 68 -4.14 3.92 -1.34
N THR A 69 -3.26 2.99 -1.70
CA THR A 69 -2.51 2.23 -0.71
C THR A 69 -1.54 3.10 0.07
N MET A 70 -0.92 4.08 -0.58
CA MET A 70 -0.04 5.02 0.12
C MET A 70 -0.79 5.80 1.21
N GLY A 71 -2.02 6.25 0.92
CA GLY A 71 -2.87 6.92 1.90
C GLY A 71 -3.35 5.97 3.02
N VAL A 72 -3.80 4.77 2.66
CA VAL A 72 -4.27 3.76 3.63
C VAL A 72 -3.13 3.29 4.54
N ALA A 73 -1.94 3.03 4.00
CA ALA A 73 -0.77 2.62 4.78
C ALA A 73 -0.39 3.69 5.81
N LEU A 74 -0.44 4.97 5.44
CA LEU A 74 -0.22 6.09 6.36
C LEU A 74 -1.30 6.12 7.47
N LEU A 75 -2.57 6.04 7.09
CA LEU A 75 -3.69 6.07 8.05
C LEU A 75 -3.63 4.89 9.02
N LEU A 76 -3.36 3.67 8.53
CA LEU A 76 -3.22 2.47 9.35
C LEU A 76 -2.04 2.61 10.32
N MET A 77 -0.90 3.12 9.85
CA MET A 77 0.26 3.36 10.70
C MET A 77 -0.09 4.31 11.84
N LEU A 78 -0.62 5.50 11.50
CA LEU A 78 -0.97 6.51 12.48
C LEU A 78 -2.05 5.99 13.44
N ARG A 79 -2.92 5.08 12.98
CA ARG A 79 -3.99 4.50 13.78
C ARG A 79 -3.51 3.43 14.75
N PHE A 80 -2.66 2.51 14.31
CA PHE A 80 -2.32 1.30 15.07
C PHE A 80 -0.96 1.37 15.75
N ALA A 81 0.00 2.10 15.19
CA ALA A 81 1.36 2.19 15.70
C ALA A 81 1.88 3.63 15.67
N PRO A 82 1.24 4.60 16.37
CA PRO A 82 1.63 6.01 16.33
C PRO A 82 3.06 6.28 16.84
N ARG A 83 3.66 5.34 17.59
CA ARG A 83 5.05 5.39 18.08
C ARG A 83 6.04 4.56 17.23
N GLY A 84 5.60 4.02 16.10
CA GLY A 84 6.37 3.06 15.31
C GLY A 84 6.16 1.62 15.77
N LEU A 85 6.48 0.65 14.89
CA LEU A 85 6.33 -0.79 15.17
C LEU A 85 7.25 -1.29 16.29
N ILE A 86 8.45 -0.70 16.42
CA ILE A 86 9.40 -1.00 17.49
C ILE A 86 9.75 0.31 18.19
N PRO A 87 9.02 0.68 19.24
CA PRO A 87 9.33 1.87 20.01
C PRO A 87 10.65 1.70 20.76
N GLU A 88 11.39 2.80 20.79
CA GLU A 88 12.66 2.99 21.51
C GLU A 88 12.48 2.71 23.01
N ARG A 89 13.53 2.20 23.67
CA ARG A 89 13.63 2.17 25.14
C ARG A 89 14.51 3.31 25.62
#